data_AF-A0AAW2WF54-F1
#
_entry.id   AF-A0AAW2WF54-F1
#
_cell.length_a   1.000
_cell.length_b   1.000
_cell.length_c   1.000
_cell.angle_alpha   90.00
_cell.angle_beta   90.00
_cell.angle_gamma   90.00
#
_symmetry.space_group_name_H-M   'P 1'
#
loop_
_entity.id
_entity.type
_entity.pdbx_description
1 polymer ?
#
loop_
_entity_poly.entity_id
_entity_poly.type
_entity_poly.pdbx_seq_one_letter_code
_entity_poly.pdbx_strand_id
1 'polypeptide(L)'
;MAVDTKQRHLKVYGDSQLVINQLLGLYEVKKPELLPYHNYAKRLMGWLGDVELEYLPRRDNKQADVLAKLVSILSMTDKEARIPIYKSWIIPSIFSDDEDDTFQEEENHVMEVFEIEEEDWRQLLVDYLKYGKLPSDPRRRTDIRRRATRFIYYKGTLYRR
;
A
#
# COMPACT_ATOMS: atom_id res chain seq x y z
N MET A 1 12.26 11.58 17.18
CA MET A 1 11.28 10.50 17.38
C MET A 1 11.20 10.19 18.86
N ALA A 2 10.05 9.75 19.37
CA ALA A 2 9.94 9.18 20.72
C ALA A 2 10.89 7.99 20.98
N VAL A 3 11.44 7.37 19.93
CA VAL A 3 12.52 6.37 20.02
C VAL A 3 13.89 7.00 20.33
N ASP A 4 14.18 8.20 19.78
CA ASP A 4 15.44 8.94 20.01
C ASP A 4 15.38 9.81 21.27
N THR A 5 14.21 10.38 21.56
CA THR A 5 13.93 11.12 22.78
C THR A 5 13.34 10.12 23.75
N LYS A 6 14.03 9.75 24.84
CA LYS A 6 13.54 8.87 25.94
C LYS A 6 12.17 9.30 26.50
N GLN A 7 11.11 9.17 25.72
CA GLN A 7 9.73 9.41 26.12
C GLN A 7 9.27 8.12 26.77
N ARG A 8 9.00 8.21 28.07
CA ARG A 8 8.61 7.08 28.89
C ARG A 8 7.20 6.57 28.59
N HIS A 9 6.43 7.32 27.80
CA HIS A 9 5.05 7.03 27.42
C HIS A 9 4.73 7.72 26.08
N LEU A 10 4.19 6.97 25.11
CA LEU A 10 3.82 7.47 23.79
C LEU A 10 2.33 7.21 23.54
N LYS A 11 1.60 8.26 23.18
CA LYS A 11 0.21 8.14 22.73
C LYS A 11 0.12 8.29 21.22
N VAL A 12 -0.39 7.26 20.55
CA VAL A 12 -0.48 7.13 19.10
C VAL A 12 -1.95 7.20 18.68
N TYR A 13 -2.19 8.04 17.69
CA TYR A 13 -3.52 8.37 17.20
C TYR A 13 -3.66 7.96 15.74
N GLY A 14 -4.69 7.19 15.41
CA GLY A 14 -4.96 6.74 14.05
C GLY A 14 -6.43 6.82 13.69
N ASP A 15 -6.74 7.12 12.42
CA ASP A 15 -8.10 7.19 11.89
C ASP A 15 -8.56 5.89 11.21
N SER A 16 -7.69 4.87 11.20
CA SER A 16 -8.04 3.51 10.77
C SER A 16 -8.42 2.66 11.96
N GLN A 17 -9.73 2.56 12.23
CA GLN A 17 -10.28 1.73 13.30
C GLN A 17 -9.84 0.26 13.15
N LEU A 18 -9.72 -0.25 11.91
CA LEU A 18 -9.25 -1.60 11.64
C LEU A 18 -7.82 -1.81 12.18
N VAL A 19 -6.90 -0.90 11.84
CA VAL A 19 -5.48 -1.01 12.23
C VAL A 19 -5.34 -0.89 13.74
N ILE A 20 -6.01 0.09 14.36
CA ILE A 20 -5.99 0.28 15.82
C ILE A 20 -6.47 -0.99 16.52
N ASN A 21 -7.63 -1.53 16.14
CA ASN A 21 -8.20 -2.71 16.78
C ASN A 21 -7.37 -3.98 16.53
N GLN A 22 -6.73 -4.11 15.37
CA GLN A 22 -5.80 -5.21 15.11
C GLN A 22 -4.58 -5.13 16.03
N LEU A 23 -3.96 -3.94 16.15
CA LEU A 23 -2.80 -3.74 17.01
C LEU A 23 -3.11 -3.93 18.50
N LEU A 24 -4.29 -3.52 18.95
CA LEU A 24 -4.80 -3.78 20.30
C LEU A 24 -5.16 -5.26 20.55
N GLY A 25 -5.13 -6.11 19.53
CA GLY A 25 -5.51 -7.52 19.63
C GLY A 25 -7.02 -7.77 19.74
N LEU A 26 -7.84 -6.73 19.57
CA LEU A 26 -9.30 -6.85 19.56
C LEU A 26 -9.78 -7.53 18.27
N TYR A 27 -9.11 -7.28 17.16
CA TYR A 27 -9.41 -7.86 15.85
C TYR A 27 -8.28 -8.76 15.35
N GLU A 28 -8.66 -9.85 14.70
CA GLU A 28 -7.72 -10.74 14.02
C GLU A 28 -7.30 -10.18 12.64
N VAL A 29 -6.04 -10.42 12.27
CA VAL A 29 -5.50 -10.08 10.95
C VAL A 29 -5.76 -11.25 10.00
N LYS A 30 -6.85 -11.17 9.24
CA LYS A 30 -7.26 -12.26 8.31
C LYS A 30 -6.49 -12.29 7.00
N LYS A 31 -5.91 -11.17 6.59
CA LYS A 31 -5.20 -11.07 5.30
C LYS A 31 -3.72 -11.35 5.55
N PRO A 32 -3.12 -12.36 4.88
CA PRO A 32 -1.72 -12.70 5.08
C PRO A 32 -0.79 -11.55 4.69
N GLU A 33 -1.16 -10.75 3.69
CA GLU A 33 -0.43 -9.55 3.26
C GLU A 33 -0.28 -8.49 4.37
N LEU A 34 -1.16 -8.49 5.38
CA LEU A 34 -1.13 -7.54 6.49
C LEU A 34 -0.39 -8.06 7.72
N LEU A 35 -0.14 -9.37 7.81
CA LEU A 35 0.56 -9.98 8.94
C LEU A 35 1.96 -9.38 9.15
N PRO A 36 2.79 -9.18 8.11
CA PRO A 36 4.14 -8.69 8.32
C PRO A 36 4.16 -7.25 8.87
N TYR A 37 3.27 -6.39 8.36
CA TYR A 37 3.09 -5.03 8.88
C TYR A 37 2.57 -5.01 10.32
N HIS A 38 1.64 -5.91 10.66
CA HIS A 38 1.11 -6.04 12.01
C HIS A 38 2.20 -6.45 13.01
N ASN A 39 2.98 -7.48 12.67
CA ASN A 39 4.07 -7.99 13.51
C ASN A 39 5.14 -6.93 13.75
N TYR A 40 5.50 -6.19 12.70
CA TYR A 40 6.47 -5.11 12.81
C TYR A 40 6.00 -3.95 13.68
N ALA A 41 4.76 -3.52 13.49
CA ALA A 41 4.17 -2.49 14.33
C ALA A 41 4.14 -2.92 15.81
N LYS A 42 3.84 -4.20 16.09
CA LYS A 42 3.96 -4.76 17.45
C LYS A 42 5.39 -4.74 17.99
N ARG A 43 6.38 -5.11 17.19
CA ARG A 43 7.80 -5.05 17.57
C ARG A 43 8.23 -3.62 17.91
N LEU A 44 7.84 -2.64 17.09
CA LEU A 44 8.08 -1.23 17.33
C LEU A 44 7.44 -0.74 18.64
N MET A 45 6.20 -1.15 18.92
CA MET A 45 5.55 -0.83 20.20
C MET A 45 6.31 -1.43 21.37
N GLY A 46 6.78 -2.67 21.26
CA GLY A 46 7.62 -3.31 22.27
C GLY A 46 8.94 -2.57 22.52
N TRP A 47 9.57 -2.04 21.48
CA TRP A 47 10.79 -1.23 21.60
C TRP A 47 10.54 0.15 22.22
N LEU A 48 9.39 0.76 21.93
CA LEU A 48 8.97 2.03 22.51
C LEU A 48 8.53 1.90 23.97
N GLY A 49 8.24 0.69 24.42
CA GLY A 49 7.80 0.40 25.78
C GLY A 49 6.32 0.73 25.97
N ASP A 50 6.04 1.83 26.67
CA ASP A 50 4.67 2.21 27.03
C ASP A 50 4.02 3.01 25.90
N VAL A 51 3.15 2.33 25.14
CA VAL A 51 2.43 2.88 23.99
C VAL A 51 0.93 2.72 24.16
N GLU A 52 0.21 3.85 24.14
CA GLU A 52 -1.24 3.89 24.05
C GLU A 52 -1.68 4.12 22.61
N LEU A 53 -2.62 3.30 22.13
CA LEU A 53 -3.23 3.45 20.80
C LEU A 53 -4.69 3.88 20.95
N GLU A 54 -5.06 4.97 20.28
CA GLU A 54 -6.43 5.47 20.28
C GLU A 54 -6.92 5.79 18.88
N TYR A 55 -8.17 5.42 18.61
CA TYR A 55 -8.85 5.79 17.39
C TYR A 55 -9.28 7.26 17.45
N LEU A 56 -8.93 8.02 16.42
CA LEU A 56 -9.43 9.38 16.21
C LEU A 56 -10.24 9.47 14.92
N PRO A 57 -11.45 10.07 14.98
CA PRO A 57 -12.19 10.36 13.76
C PRO A 57 -11.35 11.17 12.78
N ARG A 58 -11.50 10.88 11.48
CA ARG A 58 -10.74 11.54 10.41
C ARG A 58 -10.80 13.07 10.44
N ARG A 59 -11.93 13.63 10.88
CA ARG A 59 -12.11 15.08 11.08
C ARG A 59 -11.13 15.70 12.11
N ASP A 60 -10.59 14.88 13.00
CA ASP A 60 -9.70 15.29 14.08
C ASP A 60 -8.23 14.91 13.76
N ASN A 61 -8.00 13.98 12.81
CA ASN A 61 -6.67 13.59 12.31
C ASN A 61 -6.19 14.42 11.09
N LYS A 62 -6.62 15.68 10.97
CA LYS A 62 -6.40 16.52 9.77
C LYS A 62 -4.93 16.68 9.39
N GLN A 63 -4.04 16.81 10.38
CA GLN A 63 -2.62 17.04 10.12
C GLN A 63 -1.97 15.85 9.41
N ALA A 64 -2.17 14.63 9.91
CA ALA A 64 -1.66 13.43 9.27
C ALA A 64 -2.28 13.22 7.88
N ASP A 65 -3.58 13.49 7.74
CA ASP A 65 -4.30 13.41 6.47
C ASP A 65 -3.75 14.38 5.40
N VAL A 66 -3.43 15.63 5.79
CA VAL A 66 -2.84 16.63 4.89
C VAL A 66 -1.45 16.18 4.44
N LEU A 67 -0.64 15.65 5.35
CA LEU A 67 0.69 15.14 5.03
C LEU A 67 0.61 13.93 4.08
N ALA A 68 -0.27 12.97 4.36
CA ALA A 68 -0.48 11.81 3.50
C ALA A 68 -0.94 12.20 2.09
N LYS A 69 -1.86 13.18 1.98
CA LYS A 69 -2.31 13.73 0.70
C LYS A 69 -1.18 14.43 -0.05
N LEU A 70 -0.38 15.24 0.65
CA LEU A 70 0.77 15.92 0.07
C LEU A 70 1.75 14.92 -0.52
N VAL A 71 2.13 13.89 0.24
CA VAL A 71 3.01 12.82 -0.25
C VAL A 71 2.38 12.09 -1.45
N SER A 72 1.09 11.74 -1.39
CA SER A 72 0.39 11.08 -2.50
C SER A 72 0.39 11.92 -3.77
N ILE A 73 0.20 13.24 -3.67
CA ILE A 73 0.24 14.14 -4.83
C ILE A 73 1.63 14.16 -5.43
N LEU A 74 2.66 14.26 -4.57
CA LEU A 74 4.05 14.31 -4.99
C LEU A 74 4.51 13.02 -5.66
N SER A 75 4.10 11.87 -5.15
CA SER A 75 4.37 10.56 -5.76
C SER A 75 3.72 10.38 -7.13
N MET A 76 2.68 11.16 -7.46
CA MET A 76 2.01 11.12 -8.76
C MET A 76 2.55 12.15 -9.76
N THR A 77 3.22 13.20 -9.29
CA THR A 77 3.86 14.20 -10.16
C THR A 77 5.27 13.73 -10.49
N ASP A 78 5.42 13.15 -11.68
CA ASP A 78 6.63 12.55 -12.26
C ASP A 78 7.78 13.55 -12.54
N LYS A 79 7.78 14.73 -11.89
CA LYS A 79 8.70 15.83 -12.18
C LYS A 79 9.16 16.52 -10.92
N GLU A 80 10.42 16.23 -10.56
CA GLU A 80 11.37 17.14 -9.89
C GLU A 80 10.92 17.84 -8.60
N ALA A 81 9.92 17.34 -7.88
CA ALA A 81 9.61 17.85 -6.55
C ALA A 81 10.65 17.32 -5.55
N ARG A 82 11.84 17.91 -5.55
CA ARG A 82 12.89 17.70 -4.54
C ARG A 82 12.48 18.38 -3.25
N ILE A 83 11.50 17.80 -2.55
CA ILE A 83 11.31 18.15 -1.15
C ILE A 83 12.50 17.58 -0.39
N PRO A 84 13.25 18.41 0.36
CA PRO A 84 14.28 17.90 1.24
C PRO A 84 13.60 17.06 2.33
N ILE A 85 13.51 15.75 2.09
CA ILE A 85 13.08 14.80 3.09
C ILE A 85 14.19 14.74 4.13
N TYR A 86 13.98 15.42 5.25
CA TYR A 86 14.99 15.49 6.31
C TYR A 86 15.31 14.10 6.88
N LYS A 87 14.31 13.19 6.89
CA LYS A 87 14.45 11.78 7.25
C LYS A 87 13.41 10.93 6.51
N SER A 88 13.86 9.97 5.71
CA SER A 88 13.01 8.93 5.12
C SER A 88 13.35 7.61 5.79
N TRP A 89 12.38 6.96 6.42
CA TRP A 89 12.50 5.57 6.83
C TRP A 89 11.61 4.74 5.92
N ILE A 90 12.25 4.10 4.95
CA ILE A 90 11.59 3.11 4.10
C ILE A 90 11.59 1.82 4.92
N ILE A 91 10.40 1.28 5.21
CA ILE A 91 10.29 -0.07 5.77
C ILE A 91 10.97 -0.98 4.73
N PRO A 92 12.03 -1.73 5.09
CA PRO A 92 12.70 -2.62 4.16
C PRO A 92 11.67 -3.48 3.44
N SER A 93 11.80 -3.60 2.11
CA SER A 93 10.87 -4.37 1.31
C SER A 93 10.91 -5.82 1.77
N ILE A 94 9.86 -6.19 2.51
CA ILE A 94 9.52 -7.56 2.90
C ILE A 94 10.41 -8.07 4.03
N PHE A 95 9.79 -8.21 5.19
CA PHE A 95 10.29 -8.90 6.38
C PHE A 95 10.99 -10.21 5.98
N SER A 96 12.31 -10.23 6.07
CA SER A 96 13.09 -11.46 6.09
C SER A 96 12.66 -12.21 7.34
N ASP A 97 11.81 -13.22 7.15
CA ASP A 97 11.60 -14.27 8.14
C ASP A 97 12.95 -14.91 8.39
N ASP A 98 13.60 -14.57 9.49
CA ASP A 98 14.55 -15.41 10.19
C ASP A 98 14.63 -14.88 11.63
N GLU A 99 13.87 -15.52 12.53
CA GLU A 99 14.32 -15.64 13.91
C GLU A 99 15.52 -16.59 13.91
N ASP A 100 16.70 -16.10 13.57
CA ASP A 100 17.92 -16.65 14.16
C ASP A 100 19.06 -15.62 14.19
N ASP A 101 19.77 -15.67 15.30
CA ASP A 101 20.98 -14.95 15.60
C ASP A 101 22.12 -15.56 14.77
N THR A 102 22.47 -15.04 13.59
CA THR A 102 23.82 -15.13 12.99
C THR A 102 23.93 -14.24 11.74
N PHE A 103 24.93 -13.37 11.73
CA PHE A 103 25.41 -12.65 10.55
C PHE A 103 25.93 -13.62 9.48
N GLN A 104 25.28 -13.69 8.32
CA GLN A 104 25.94 -14.02 7.04
C GLN A 104 25.36 -13.12 5.94
N GLU A 105 26.18 -12.19 5.46
CA GLU A 105 26.01 -11.60 4.14
C GLU A 105 26.21 -12.72 3.12
N GLU A 106 25.15 -13.19 2.45
CA GLU A 106 25.34 -13.96 1.22
C GLU A 106 24.12 -13.93 0.29
N GLU A 107 24.41 -13.38 -0.89
CA GLU A 107 23.89 -13.67 -2.24
C GLU A 107 22.39 -13.52 -2.56
N ASN A 108 22.11 -12.35 -3.17
CA ASN A 108 21.51 -12.23 -4.50
C ASN A 108 20.43 -13.26 -4.87
N HIS A 109 19.23 -13.10 -4.30
CA HIS A 109 18.05 -13.71 -4.90
C HIS A 109 17.69 -12.92 -6.17
N VAL A 110 18.15 -13.44 -7.31
CA VAL A 110 17.72 -13.01 -8.65
C VAL A 110 16.20 -13.13 -8.70
N MET A 111 15.51 -12.00 -8.75
CA MET A 111 14.08 -11.99 -9.05
C MET A 111 13.93 -12.41 -10.51
N GLU A 112 13.45 -13.63 -10.75
CA GLU A 112 12.99 -14.05 -12.08
C GLU A 112 11.77 -13.20 -12.43
N VAL A 113 12.03 -12.10 -13.15
CA VAL A 113 11.01 -11.33 -13.84
C VAL A 113 10.45 -12.27 -14.89
N PHE A 114 9.32 -12.90 -14.60
CA PHE A 114 8.48 -13.40 -15.68
C PHE A 114 8.11 -12.18 -16.52
N GLU A 115 8.59 -12.13 -17.76
CA GLU A 115 7.96 -11.35 -18.83
C GLU A 115 6.54 -11.88 -18.96
N ILE A 116 5.63 -11.40 -18.11
CA ILE A 116 4.23 -11.33 -18.48
C ILE A 116 4.27 -10.29 -19.60
N GLU A 117 4.15 -10.74 -20.84
CA GLU A 117 3.81 -9.87 -21.97
C GLU A 117 2.76 -8.92 -21.42
N GLU A 118 3.13 -7.64 -21.21
CA GLU A 118 2.24 -6.62 -20.70
C GLU A 118 1.18 -6.42 -21.77
N GLU A 119 0.18 -7.29 -21.78
CA GLU A 119 -0.99 -7.15 -22.60
C GLU A 119 -1.68 -5.91 -22.05
N ASP A 120 -1.38 -4.77 -22.68
CA ASP A 120 -1.87 -3.46 -22.29
C ASP A 120 -3.35 -3.61 -21.98
N TRP A 121 -3.69 -3.48 -20.69
CA TRP A 121 -5.02 -3.76 -20.17
C TRP A 121 -6.10 -2.93 -20.89
N ARG A 122 -5.69 -1.84 -21.57
CA ARG A 122 -6.53 -1.02 -22.43
C ARG A 122 -6.96 -1.76 -23.69
N GLN A 123 -6.13 -2.62 -24.27
CA GLN A 123 -6.47 -3.37 -25.49
C GLN A 123 -7.72 -4.21 -25.30
N LEU A 124 -7.87 -4.90 -24.16
CA LEU A 124 -9.07 -5.67 -23.86
C LEU A 124 -10.35 -4.81 -23.81
N LEU A 125 -10.24 -3.55 -23.34
CA LEU A 125 -11.36 -2.62 -23.31
C LEU A 125 -11.62 -2.01 -24.69
N VAL A 126 -10.57 -1.70 -25.45
CA VAL A 126 -10.66 -1.20 -26.82
C VAL A 126 -11.28 -2.26 -27.73
N ASP A 127 -10.85 -3.51 -27.63
CA ASP A 127 -11.37 -4.63 -28.40
C ASP A 127 -12.84 -4.90 -28.12
N TYR A 128 -13.24 -4.79 -26.84
CA TYR A 128 -14.63 -4.91 -26.45
C TYR A 128 -15.48 -3.73 -26.97
N LEU A 129 -15.02 -2.49 -26.81
CA LEU A 129 -15.77 -1.29 -27.20
C LEU A 129 -15.80 -1.06 -28.72
N LYS A 130 -14.78 -1.52 -29.46
CA LYS A 130 -14.65 -1.32 -30.91
C LYS A 130 -15.11 -2.53 -31.73
N TYR A 131 -14.75 -3.75 -31.30
CA TYR A 131 -14.99 -4.98 -32.07
C TYR A 131 -15.96 -5.95 -31.38
N GLY A 132 -16.40 -5.67 -30.14
CA GLY A 132 -17.30 -6.56 -29.40
C GLY A 132 -16.67 -7.90 -28.99
N LYS A 133 -15.34 -8.01 -29.00
CA LYS A 133 -14.62 -9.24 -28.63
C LYS A 133 -14.53 -9.35 -27.11
N LEU A 134 -14.79 -10.54 -26.55
CA LEU A 134 -14.55 -10.81 -25.13
C LEU A 134 -13.68 -12.07 -24.96
N PRO A 135 -12.86 -12.15 -23.90
CA PRO A 135 -12.12 -13.35 -23.56
C PRO A 135 -13.03 -14.55 -23.28
N SER A 136 -12.52 -15.75 -23.55
CA SER A 136 -13.23 -17.02 -23.30
C SER A 136 -13.47 -17.28 -21.81
N ASP A 137 -12.60 -16.76 -20.94
CA ASP A 137 -12.73 -16.89 -19.48
C ASP A 137 -13.96 -16.09 -18.95
N PRO A 138 -14.94 -16.76 -18.31
CA PRO A 138 -16.13 -16.13 -17.75
C PRO A 138 -15.84 -15.01 -16.74
N ARG A 139 -14.76 -15.11 -15.96
CA ARG A 139 -14.39 -14.10 -14.95
C ARG A 139 -13.92 -12.81 -15.62
N ARG A 140 -12.99 -12.94 -16.59
CA ARG A 140 -12.48 -11.80 -17.38
C ARG A 140 -13.60 -11.15 -18.19
N ARG A 141 -14.52 -11.95 -18.75
CA ARG A 141 -15.72 -11.46 -19.46
C ARG A 141 -16.56 -10.52 -18.61
N THR A 142 -16.83 -10.92 -17.37
CA THR A 142 -17.67 -10.16 -16.43
C THR A 142 -16.96 -8.89 -15.95
N ASP A 143 -15.65 -8.98 -15.68
CA ASP A 143 -14.85 -7.82 -15.30
C ASP A 143 -14.78 -6.75 -16.40
N ILE A 144 -14.51 -7.15 -17.64
CA ILE A 144 -14.44 -6.24 -18.79
C ILE A 144 -15.79 -5.55 -19.01
N ARG A 145 -16.90 -6.29 -18.98
CA ARG A 145 -18.25 -5.70 -19.11
C ARG A 145 -18.52 -4.66 -18.04
N ARG A 146 -18.19 -4.98 -16.78
CA ARG A 146 -18.35 -4.05 -15.66
C ARG A 146 -17.49 -2.80 -15.83
N ARG A 147 -16.23 -2.95 -16.20
CA ARG A 147 -15.28 -1.84 -16.38
C ARG A 147 -15.62 -0.96 -17.59
N ALA A 148 -16.02 -1.57 -18.70
CA ALA A 148 -16.31 -0.87 -19.96
C ALA A 148 -17.40 0.19 -19.84
N THR A 149 -18.34 0.05 -18.91
CA THR A 149 -19.37 1.08 -18.63
C THR A 149 -18.77 2.45 -18.26
N ARG A 150 -17.53 2.47 -17.76
CA ARG A 150 -16.79 3.67 -17.32
C ARG A 150 -15.93 4.28 -18.41
N PHE A 151 -15.92 3.73 -19.62
CA PHE A 151 -15.06 4.18 -20.71
C PHE A 151 -15.87 4.41 -22.00
N ILE A 152 -15.40 5.33 -22.83
CA ILE A 152 -15.86 5.57 -24.19
C ILE A 152 -14.65 5.46 -25.10
N TYR A 153 -14.78 4.72 -26.20
CA TYR A 153 -13.77 4.70 -27.25
C TYR A 153 -14.16 5.67 -28.37
N TYR A 154 -13.35 6.70 -28.63
CA TYR A 154 -13.62 7.71 -29.65
C TYR A 154 -12.34 8.08 -30.41
N LYS A 155 -12.40 8.09 -31.75
CA LYS A 155 -11.29 8.47 -32.65
C LYS A 155 -9.93 7.84 -32.32
N GLY A 156 -9.92 6.56 -31.96
CA GLY A 156 -8.66 5.85 -31.67
C GLY A 156 -8.20 5.93 -30.22
N THR A 157 -8.88 6.72 -29.37
CA THR A 157 -8.49 6.96 -27.99
C THR A 157 -9.57 6.50 -27.02
N LEU A 158 -9.14 5.84 -25.93
CA LEU A 158 -10.01 5.41 -24.84
C LEU A 158 -10.13 6.54 -23.82
N TYR A 159 -11.33 7.10 -23.69
CA TYR A 159 -11.67 8.12 -22.69
C TYR A 159 -12.37 7.46 -21.50
N ARG A 160 -12.07 7.94 -20.30
CA ARG A 160 -12.86 7.61 -19.12
C ARG A 160 -14.05 8.57 -19.05
N ARG A 161 -15.25 8.03 -18.82
CA ARG A 161 -16.45 8.82 -18.52
C ARG A 161 -16.33 9.52 -17.17
#